data_AF-A0A2Z2P3L2-F1
#
_entry.id   AF-A0A2Z2P3L2-F1
#
_cell.length_a   1.000
_cell.length_b   1.000
_cell.length_c   1.000
_cell.angle_alpha   90.00
_cell.angle_beta   90.00
_cell.angle_gamma   90.00
#
_symmetry.space_group_name_H-M   'P 1'
#
loop_
_entity.id
_entity.type
_entity.pdbx_description
1 polymer ?
#
loop_
_entity_poly.entity_id
_entity_poly.type
_entity_poly.pdbx_seq_one_letter_code
_entity_poly.pdbx_strand_id
1 'polypeptide(L)'
;MFILSTKALSHTFGQAQALLRLCLLSLLLLIPDVTQAAIYSCATSNGGRIFQDRPCPIVIQQKTPVKTQRLMPFGIHESWFELPQQAQGRAYCDRRRCECGELQRSFNGSLDQALADALYIDGGWHRYETSYKLWLAAPGSSKARHDYTRQMEDAACNVMISQQLLREYAEEVTERLRQKARLAEEYGFDQPEPCQDQIREACSYLDAVELLQRIQSDARALQIPRELTDSTPALPLNR
;
A
#
# COMPACT_ATOMS: atom_id res chain seq x y z
N MET A 1 -71.62 -40.94 0.04
CA MET A 1 -70.89 -39.67 0.09
C MET A 1 -70.30 -39.53 1.50
N PHE A 2 -69.03 -39.87 1.69
CA PHE A 2 -68.32 -39.75 2.97
C PHE A 2 -67.04 -38.96 2.72
N ILE A 3 -66.98 -37.76 3.29
CA ILE A 3 -65.81 -36.86 3.26
C ILE A 3 -64.99 -37.20 4.50
N LEU A 4 -63.89 -37.95 4.33
CA LEU A 4 -62.96 -38.26 5.41
C LEU A 4 -61.94 -37.13 5.59
N SER A 5 -61.85 -36.66 6.83
CA SER A 5 -61.13 -35.48 7.30
C SER A 5 -59.61 -35.71 7.32
N THR A 6 -58.87 -34.95 6.51
CA THR A 6 -57.40 -35.03 6.36
C THR A 6 -56.61 -34.17 7.35
N LYS A 7 -57.26 -33.54 8.34
CA LYS A 7 -56.62 -32.55 9.22
C LYS A 7 -55.74 -33.12 10.36
N ALA A 8 -55.73 -34.43 10.60
CA ALA A 8 -55.03 -35.01 11.75
C ALA A 8 -53.54 -35.37 11.49
N LEU A 9 -53.09 -35.44 10.23
CA LEU A 9 -51.73 -35.88 9.88
C LEU A 9 -50.69 -34.75 9.78
N SER A 10 -51.11 -33.49 9.77
CA SER A 10 -50.19 -32.35 9.63
C SER A 10 -49.56 -31.90 10.95
N HIS A 11 -50.15 -32.24 12.10
CA HIS A 11 -49.65 -31.80 13.42
C HIS A 11 -48.45 -32.62 13.93
N THR A 12 -48.35 -33.90 13.57
CA THR A 12 -47.25 -34.78 14.02
C THR A 12 -45.95 -34.49 13.27
N PHE A 13 -46.04 -34.06 12.00
CA PHE A 13 -44.86 -33.78 11.18
C PHE A 13 -44.10 -32.51 11.63
N GLY A 14 -44.81 -31.49 12.12
CA GLY A 14 -44.20 -30.25 12.61
C GLY A 14 -43.42 -30.43 13.91
N GLN A 15 -43.89 -31.29 14.82
CA GLN A 15 -43.19 -31.56 16.09
C GLN A 15 -41.88 -32.34 15.87
N ALA A 16 -41.84 -33.27 14.92
CA ALA A 16 -40.62 -34.00 14.58
C ALA A 16 -39.53 -33.08 14.01
N GLN A 17 -39.89 -32.10 13.18
CA GLN A 17 -38.93 -31.12 12.65
C GLN A 17 -38.39 -30.16 13.72
N ALA A 18 -39.23 -29.75 14.67
CA ALA A 18 -38.79 -28.87 15.76
C ALA A 18 -37.76 -29.55 16.67
N LEU A 19 -37.98 -30.82 17.03
CA LEU A 19 -37.04 -31.59 17.85
C LEU A 19 -35.72 -31.87 17.11
N LEU A 20 -35.76 -32.19 15.82
CA LEU A 20 -34.56 -32.40 15.01
C LEU A 20 -33.71 -31.13 14.91
N ARG A 21 -34.35 -29.96 14.74
CA ARG A 21 -33.65 -28.67 14.70
C ARG A 21 -33.00 -28.32 16.04
N LEU A 22 -33.68 -28.60 17.16
CA LEU A 22 -33.14 -28.34 18.50
C LEU A 22 -31.95 -29.24 18.83
N CYS A 23 -32.00 -30.50 18.39
CA CYS A 23 -30.91 -31.46 18.56
C CYS A 23 -29.68 -31.13 17.68
N LEU A 24 -29.91 -30.63 16.45
CA LEU A 24 -28.84 -30.10 15.59
C LEU A 24 -28.18 -28.84 16.19
N LEU A 25 -28.96 -27.95 16.78
CA LEU A 25 -28.44 -26.74 17.43
C LEU A 25 -27.66 -27.05 18.71
N SER A 26 -28.08 -28.05 19.49
CA SER A 26 -27.30 -28.48 20.67
C SER A 26 -26.00 -29.18 20.28
N LEU A 27 -25.96 -29.91 19.15
CA LEU A 27 -24.71 -30.50 18.64
C LEU A 27 -23.70 -29.44 18.17
N LEU A 28 -24.16 -28.32 17.62
CA LEU A 28 -23.27 -27.22 17.18
C LEU A 28 -22.59 -26.50 18.35
N LEU A 29 -23.17 -26.53 19.55
CA LEU A 29 -22.57 -25.94 20.76
C LEU A 29 -21.56 -26.87 21.45
N LEU A 30 -21.44 -28.12 21.00
CA LEU A 30 -20.50 -29.12 21.53
C LEU A 30 -19.21 -29.22 20.71
N ILE A 31 -19.00 -28.35 19.70
CA ILE A 31 -17.72 -28.28 19.00
C ILE A 31 -16.71 -27.65 19.97
N PRO A 32 -15.70 -28.40 20.44
CA PRO A 32 -14.69 -27.82 21.32
C PRO A 32 -13.93 -26.74 20.55
N ASP A 33 -13.83 -25.54 21.12
CA ASP A 33 -12.92 -24.51 20.63
C ASP A 33 -11.50 -25.05 20.80
N VAL A 34 -10.95 -25.60 19.71
CA VAL A 34 -9.55 -26.04 19.68
C VAL A 34 -8.69 -24.79 19.60
N THR A 35 -8.37 -24.20 20.74
CA THR A 35 -7.38 -23.15 20.85
C THR A 35 -6.00 -23.75 20.58
N GLN A 36 -5.58 -23.72 19.30
CA GLN A 36 -4.23 -24.12 18.93
C GLN A 36 -3.24 -23.07 19.44
N ALA A 37 -2.63 -23.34 20.60
CA ALA A 37 -1.47 -22.61 21.07
C ALA A 37 -0.26 -23.02 20.23
N ALA A 38 0.11 -22.21 19.24
CA ALA A 38 1.36 -22.40 18.51
C ALA A 38 2.52 -21.89 19.37
N ILE A 39 3.36 -22.81 19.88
CA ILE A 39 4.60 -22.47 20.57
C ILE A 39 5.69 -22.26 19.51
N TYR A 40 6.21 -21.05 19.41
CA TYR A 40 7.29 -20.71 18.47
C TYR A 40 8.65 -20.92 19.14
N SER A 41 9.55 -21.63 18.46
CA SER A 41 10.95 -21.81 18.87
C SER A 41 11.83 -20.73 18.22
N CYS A 42 12.34 -19.77 19.00
CA CYS A 42 13.19 -18.68 18.51
C CYS A 42 14.66 -18.92 18.90
N ALA A 43 15.58 -18.61 17.99
CA ALA A 43 17.02 -18.65 18.28
C ALA A 43 17.44 -17.38 19.04
N THR A 44 18.29 -17.53 20.08
CA THR A 44 18.89 -16.40 20.81
C THR A 44 20.27 -16.07 20.25
N SER A 45 20.74 -14.85 20.48
CA SER A 45 22.07 -14.36 20.04
C SER A 45 23.24 -15.20 20.58
N ASN A 46 23.02 -15.95 21.67
CA ASN A 46 24.03 -16.83 22.28
C ASN A 46 23.95 -18.28 21.77
N GLY A 47 23.21 -18.54 20.68
CA GLY A 47 23.04 -19.88 20.11
C GLY A 47 22.05 -20.78 20.86
N GLY A 48 21.34 -20.24 21.86
CA GLY A 48 20.28 -20.95 22.58
C GLY A 48 18.94 -20.90 21.83
N ARG A 49 17.94 -21.60 22.38
CA ARG A 49 16.55 -21.54 21.90
C ARG A 49 15.64 -21.10 23.04
N ILE A 50 14.72 -20.18 22.75
CA ILE A 50 13.62 -19.79 23.64
C ILE A 50 12.30 -20.19 22.99
N PHE A 51 11.35 -20.64 23.81
CA PHE A 51 10.01 -20.99 23.37
C PHE A 51 9.05 -19.92 23.88
N GLN A 52 8.20 -19.40 22.99
CA GLN A 52 7.28 -18.32 23.33
C GLN A 52 5.97 -18.43 22.55
N ASP A 53 4.92 -17.89 23.15
CA ASP A 53 3.55 -17.94 22.62
C ASP A 53 3.30 -16.84 21.57
N ARG A 54 4.32 -16.03 21.30
CA ARG A 54 4.33 -14.94 20.32
C ARG A 54 5.29 -15.27 19.18
N PRO A 55 5.00 -14.86 17.95
CA PRO A 55 5.93 -15.03 16.82
C PRO A 55 7.33 -14.47 17.17
N CYS A 56 8.37 -15.17 16.73
CA CYS A 56 9.75 -14.74 16.98
C CYS A 56 9.97 -13.33 16.42
N PRO A 57 10.64 -12.43 17.17
CA PRO A 57 11.09 -11.17 16.59
C PRO A 57 11.99 -11.51 15.41
N ILE A 58 11.58 -11.11 14.21
CA ILE A 58 12.33 -11.35 12.98
C ILE A 58 13.59 -10.52 13.07
N VAL A 59 14.68 -11.12 13.53
CA VAL A 59 16.01 -10.55 13.40
C VAL A 59 16.34 -10.66 11.92
N ILE A 60 16.05 -9.60 11.16
CA ILE A 60 16.51 -9.46 9.78
C ILE A 60 18.03 -9.34 9.89
N GLN A 61 18.74 -10.47 9.85
CA GLN A 61 20.15 -10.46 9.53
C GLN A 61 20.24 -9.95 8.10
N GLN A 62 20.42 -8.64 7.96
CA GLN A 62 20.77 -8.00 6.72
C GLN A 62 22.15 -8.56 6.34
N LYS A 63 22.18 -9.70 5.63
CA LYS A 63 23.31 -10.02 4.77
C LYS A 63 23.35 -8.89 3.77
N THR A 64 24.23 -7.92 3.99
CA THR A 64 24.47 -6.82 3.05
C THR A 64 24.93 -7.47 1.76
N PRO A 65 24.09 -7.55 0.71
CA PRO A 65 24.58 -7.94 -0.58
C PRO A 65 25.54 -6.83 -1.00
N VAL A 66 26.68 -7.18 -1.60
CA VAL A 66 27.49 -6.21 -2.32
C VAL A 66 26.61 -5.71 -3.47
N LYS A 67 25.87 -4.62 -3.21
CA LYS A 67 25.00 -3.96 -4.16
C LYS A 67 25.91 -3.33 -5.20
N THR A 68 25.89 -3.86 -6.42
CA THR A 68 26.12 -2.99 -7.59
C THR A 68 25.13 -1.85 -7.43
N GLN A 69 25.61 -0.65 -7.10
CA GLN A 69 24.76 0.53 -6.92
C GLN A 69 24.05 0.79 -8.25
N ARG A 70 22.85 0.23 -8.42
CA ARG A 70 21.91 0.76 -9.40
C ARG A 70 21.66 2.20 -8.96
N LEU A 71 22.10 3.14 -9.78
CA LEU A 71 21.76 4.55 -9.64
C LEU A 71 20.23 4.62 -9.55
N MET A 72 19.74 5.14 -8.43
CA MET A 72 18.31 5.35 -8.24
C MET A 72 17.86 6.48 -9.17
N PRO A 73 16.62 6.42 -9.68
CA PRO A 73 16.09 7.47 -10.53
C PRO A 73 16.18 8.82 -9.82
N PHE A 74 16.58 9.87 -10.54
CA PHE A 74 16.74 11.23 -10.03
C PHE A 74 17.74 11.42 -8.88
N GLY A 75 18.58 10.42 -8.59
CA GLY A 75 19.46 10.44 -7.41
C GLY A 75 18.69 10.31 -6.10
N ILE A 76 17.46 9.79 -6.12
CA ILE A 76 16.65 9.54 -4.93
C ILE A 76 17.41 8.60 -3.98
N HIS A 77 17.37 8.90 -2.69
CA HIS A 77 18.05 8.07 -1.69
C HIS A 77 17.43 6.66 -1.62
N GLU A 78 18.26 5.64 -1.46
CA GLU A 78 17.79 4.24 -1.54
C GLU A 78 16.80 3.84 -0.43
N SER A 79 16.80 4.55 0.70
CA SER A 79 15.84 4.36 1.81
C SER A 79 14.38 4.54 1.40
N TRP A 80 14.11 5.32 0.34
CA TRP A 80 12.75 5.49 -0.21
C TRP A 80 12.24 4.25 -0.95
N PHE A 81 13.16 3.37 -1.33
CA PHE A 81 12.92 2.15 -2.11
C PHE A 81 13.00 0.87 -1.28
N GLU A 82 13.09 0.98 0.04
CA GLU A 82 12.92 -0.14 0.97
C GLU A 82 11.50 -0.69 0.88
N LEU A 83 11.32 -1.99 1.09
CA LEU A 83 9.99 -2.58 1.05
C LEU A 83 9.29 -2.37 2.41
N PRO A 84 8.00 -1.97 2.42
CA PRO A 84 7.22 -1.96 3.65
C PRO A 84 7.21 -3.34 4.29
N GLN A 85 7.51 -3.44 5.59
CA GLN A 85 7.69 -4.71 6.30
C GLN A 85 6.48 -5.66 6.23
N GLN A 86 5.26 -5.12 6.20
CA GLN A 86 4.02 -5.88 6.16
C GLN A 86 3.38 -5.92 4.76
N ALA A 87 4.16 -5.66 3.71
CA ALA A 87 3.67 -5.80 2.34
C ALA A 87 3.38 -7.28 2.02
N GLN A 88 2.11 -7.59 1.72
CA GLN A 88 1.68 -8.95 1.35
C GLN A 88 1.66 -9.18 -0.18
N GLY A 89 1.90 -8.15 -0.98
CA GLY A 89 1.82 -8.18 -2.44
C GLY A 89 3.07 -7.64 -3.13
N ARG A 90 3.00 -7.59 -4.46
CA ARG A 90 3.97 -6.89 -5.32
C ARG A 90 3.20 -5.90 -6.18
N ALA A 91 3.80 -4.74 -6.43
CA ALA A 91 3.27 -3.83 -7.42
C ALA A 91 3.67 -4.29 -8.83
N TYR A 92 2.72 -4.26 -9.75
CA TYR A 92 2.95 -4.39 -11.17
C TYR A 92 2.42 -3.13 -11.86
N CYS A 93 3.17 -2.60 -12.81
CA CYS A 93 2.76 -1.44 -13.59
C CYS A 93 2.88 -1.75 -15.08
N ASP A 94 1.93 -1.24 -15.85
CA ASP A 94 2.03 -1.09 -17.28
C ASP A 94 1.89 0.40 -17.64
N ARG A 95 1.85 0.74 -18.93
CA ARG A 95 1.74 2.14 -19.40
C ARG A 95 0.39 2.81 -19.11
N ARG A 96 -0.60 2.09 -18.59
CA ARG A 96 -1.98 2.57 -18.39
C ARG A 96 -2.42 2.47 -16.93
N ARG A 97 -1.84 1.57 -16.14
CA ARG A 97 -2.24 1.34 -14.75
C ARG A 97 -1.13 0.66 -13.96
N CYS A 98 -1.30 0.71 -12.64
CA CYS A 98 -0.62 -0.17 -11.70
C CYS A 98 -1.61 -0.96 -10.86
N GLU A 99 -1.18 -2.11 -10.38
CA GLU A 99 -1.91 -2.97 -9.47
C GLU A 99 -1.02 -3.48 -8.33
N CYS A 100 -1.59 -3.63 -7.14
CA CYS A 100 -0.97 -4.22 -5.97
C CYS A 100 -2.05 -4.84 -5.08
N GLY A 101 -2.12 -6.17 -5.02
CA GLY A 101 -3.22 -6.85 -4.33
C GLY A 101 -4.57 -6.46 -4.94
N GLU A 102 -5.48 -5.95 -4.12
CA GLU A 102 -6.80 -5.45 -4.56
C GLU A 102 -6.77 -3.98 -5.03
N LEU A 103 -5.66 -3.27 -4.79
CA LEU A 103 -5.53 -1.88 -5.20
C LEU A 103 -5.17 -1.78 -6.69
N GLN A 104 -6.01 -1.10 -7.46
CA GLN A 104 -5.73 -0.76 -8.85
C GLN A 104 -5.74 0.76 -9.03
N ARG A 105 -4.72 1.31 -9.69
CA ARG A 105 -4.60 2.73 -10.03
C ARG A 105 -4.44 2.91 -11.53
N SER A 106 -5.48 3.38 -12.20
CA SER A 106 -5.39 3.82 -13.60
C SER A 106 -4.74 5.21 -13.70
N PHE A 107 -4.00 5.44 -14.77
CA PHE A 107 -3.48 6.77 -15.08
C PHE A 107 -4.57 7.55 -15.83
N ASN A 108 -5.54 8.10 -15.09
CA ASN A 108 -6.66 8.86 -15.69
C ASN A 108 -6.21 10.11 -16.47
N GLY A 109 -4.95 10.51 -16.34
CA GLY A 109 -4.29 11.53 -17.18
C GLY A 109 -3.26 10.88 -18.11
N SER A 110 -1.97 11.04 -17.79
CA SER A 110 -0.85 10.48 -18.54
C SER A 110 0.10 9.70 -17.63
N LEU A 111 0.95 8.86 -18.23
CA LEU A 111 2.09 8.25 -17.52
C LEU A 111 3.01 9.31 -16.91
N ASP A 112 3.13 10.48 -17.54
CA ASP A 112 3.95 11.59 -17.05
C ASP A 112 3.40 12.11 -15.70
N GLN A 113 2.09 12.32 -15.62
CA GLN A 113 1.44 12.74 -14.38
C GLN A 113 1.51 11.64 -13.31
N ALA A 114 1.33 10.38 -13.70
CA ALA A 114 1.44 9.25 -12.77
C ALA A 114 2.86 9.16 -12.15
N LEU A 115 3.91 9.43 -12.94
CA LEU A 115 5.28 9.48 -12.44
C LEU A 115 5.49 10.68 -11.51
N ALA A 116 4.99 11.87 -11.86
CA ALA A 116 5.07 13.03 -10.97
C ALA A 116 4.38 12.76 -9.62
N ASP A 117 3.20 12.14 -9.65
CA ASP A 117 2.49 11.75 -8.43
C ASP A 117 3.21 10.64 -7.64
N ALA A 118 4.00 9.79 -8.32
CA ALA A 118 4.80 8.76 -7.67
C ALA A 118 5.92 9.35 -6.81
N LEU A 119 6.38 10.58 -7.08
CA LEU A 119 7.34 11.29 -6.24
C LEU A 119 6.74 11.72 -4.89
N TYR A 120 5.42 11.72 -4.73
CA TYR A 120 4.75 11.88 -3.43
C TYR A 120 4.75 10.58 -2.59
N ILE A 121 5.85 9.81 -2.70
CA ILE A 121 6.08 8.54 -2.01
C ILE A 121 6.24 8.74 -0.50
N ASP A 122 6.70 9.91 -0.08
CA ASP A 122 6.77 10.36 1.31
C ASP A 122 5.42 10.31 2.02
N GLY A 123 4.37 10.83 1.38
CA GLY A 123 3.01 10.73 1.88
C GLY A 123 2.52 9.29 1.98
N GLY A 124 2.97 8.40 1.08
CA GLY A 124 2.71 6.96 1.15
C GLY A 124 3.36 6.31 2.37
N TRP A 125 4.65 6.60 2.59
CA TRP A 125 5.40 6.12 3.75
C TRP A 125 4.81 6.61 5.06
N HIS A 126 4.51 7.89 5.17
CA HIS A 126 3.92 8.47 6.37
C HIS A 126 2.60 7.79 6.76
N ARG A 127 1.72 7.52 5.78
CA ARG A 127 0.48 6.76 6.00
C ARG A 127 0.75 5.33 6.44
N TYR A 128 1.72 4.66 5.83
CA TYR A 128 2.10 3.29 6.18
C TYR A 128 2.59 3.21 7.63
N GLU A 129 3.54 4.08 8.00
CA GLU A 129 4.14 4.08 9.33
C GLU A 129 3.14 4.44 10.43
N THR A 130 2.26 5.40 10.15
CA THR A 130 1.16 5.76 11.05
C THR A 130 0.22 4.57 11.26
N SER A 131 -0.22 3.93 10.18
CA SER A 131 -1.10 2.75 10.25
C SER A 131 -0.43 1.57 10.94
N TYR A 132 0.86 1.37 10.72
CA TYR A 132 1.66 0.33 11.36
C TYR A 132 1.77 0.56 12.88
N LYS A 133 2.04 1.79 13.32
CA LYS A 133 2.07 2.16 14.75
C LYS A 133 0.70 1.93 15.42
N LEU A 134 -0.38 2.32 14.75
CA LEU A 134 -1.76 2.11 15.24
C LEU A 134 -2.11 0.61 15.31
N TRP A 135 -1.72 -0.17 14.31
CA TRP A 135 -1.91 -1.61 14.27
C TRP A 135 -1.17 -2.32 15.41
N LEU A 136 0.07 -1.93 15.71
CA LEU A 136 0.83 -2.46 16.85
C LEU A 136 0.15 -2.18 18.19
N ALA A 137 -0.43 -0.98 18.35
CA ALA A 137 -1.10 -0.56 19.57
C ALA A 137 -2.51 -1.17 19.76
N ALA A 138 -3.15 -1.62 18.68
CA ALA A 138 -4.52 -2.13 18.73
C ALA A 138 -4.61 -3.56 19.33
N PRO A 139 -5.63 -3.85 20.16
CA PRO A 139 -5.84 -5.20 20.71
C PRO A 139 -6.02 -6.28 19.62
N GLY A 140 -5.48 -7.48 19.88
CA GLY A 140 -5.25 -8.57 18.92
C GLY A 140 -6.46 -9.09 18.11
N SER A 141 -7.68 -8.81 18.53
CA SER A 141 -8.94 -9.19 17.86
C SER A 141 -9.94 -8.04 17.72
N SER A 142 -9.48 -6.80 17.92
CA SER A 142 -10.36 -5.64 17.82
C SER A 142 -10.70 -5.31 16.37
N LYS A 143 -11.91 -4.80 16.13
CA LYS A 143 -12.29 -4.22 14.83
C LYS A 143 -11.27 -3.18 14.36
N ALA A 144 -10.80 -2.33 15.28
CA ALA A 144 -9.76 -1.34 15.02
C ALA A 144 -8.48 -1.97 14.44
N ARG A 145 -8.02 -3.12 14.96
CA ARG A 145 -6.85 -3.82 14.42
C ARG A 145 -7.08 -4.29 12.99
N HIS A 146 -8.27 -4.79 12.66
CA HIS A 146 -8.62 -5.14 11.28
C HIS A 146 -8.64 -3.91 10.37
N ASP A 147 -9.23 -2.80 10.81
CA ASP A 147 -9.27 -1.56 10.05
C ASP A 147 -7.86 -0.99 9.80
N TYR A 148 -6.98 -1.00 10.81
CA TYR A 148 -5.58 -0.58 10.65
C TYR A 148 -4.76 -1.52 9.78
N THR A 149 -5.08 -2.82 9.78
CA THR A 149 -4.42 -3.79 8.89
C THR A 149 -4.69 -3.40 7.43
N ARG A 150 -5.96 -3.12 7.08
CA ARG A 150 -6.31 -2.68 5.72
C ARG A 150 -5.65 -1.36 5.35
N GLN A 151 -5.68 -0.36 6.24
CA GLN A 151 -5.04 0.94 6.00
C GLN A 151 -3.52 0.80 5.77
N MET A 152 -2.87 -0.06 6.56
CA MET A 152 -1.45 -0.37 6.42
C MET A 152 -1.16 -1.08 5.09
N GLU A 153 -1.97 -2.07 4.70
CA GLU A 153 -1.83 -2.78 3.42
C GLU A 153 -2.04 -1.84 2.23
N ASP A 154 -3.08 -1.01 2.26
CA ASP A 154 -3.35 0.00 1.23
C ASP A 154 -2.19 1.01 1.12
N ALA A 155 -1.66 1.48 2.25
CA ALA A 155 -0.53 2.39 2.26
C ALA A 155 0.76 1.71 1.75
N ALA A 156 1.01 0.46 2.13
CA ALA A 156 2.14 -0.32 1.61
C ALA A 156 2.04 -0.51 0.09
N CYS A 157 0.85 -0.80 -0.44
CA CYS A 157 0.62 -0.91 -1.86
C CYS A 157 0.83 0.41 -2.60
N ASN A 158 0.40 1.54 -2.03
CA ASN A 158 0.69 2.86 -2.59
C ASN A 158 2.20 3.13 -2.68
N VAL A 159 2.96 2.82 -1.63
CA VAL A 159 4.43 2.95 -1.63
C VAL A 159 5.04 2.09 -2.74
N MET A 160 4.67 0.81 -2.82
CA MET A 160 5.22 -0.10 -3.82
C MET A 160 4.86 0.29 -5.24
N ILE A 161 3.65 0.80 -5.49
CA ILE A 161 3.26 1.33 -6.82
C ILE A 161 4.14 2.53 -7.19
N SER A 162 4.33 3.48 -6.28
CA SER A 162 5.23 4.62 -6.52
C SER A 162 6.66 4.18 -6.82
N GLN A 163 7.18 3.22 -6.03
CA GLN A 163 8.51 2.65 -6.28
C GLN A 163 8.60 1.99 -7.65
N GLN A 164 7.57 1.25 -8.07
CA GLN A 164 7.55 0.57 -9.36
C GLN A 164 7.53 1.56 -10.52
N LEU A 165 6.65 2.57 -10.46
CA LEU A 165 6.58 3.65 -11.45
C LEU A 165 7.93 4.36 -11.62
N LEU A 166 8.57 4.73 -10.51
CA LEU A 166 9.87 5.39 -10.53
C LEU A 166 10.97 4.48 -11.11
N ARG A 167 10.96 3.18 -10.79
CA ARG A 167 11.95 2.23 -11.33
C ARG A 167 11.80 1.99 -12.83
N GLU A 168 10.57 1.87 -13.32
CA GLU A 168 10.31 1.46 -14.69
C GLU A 168 10.25 2.62 -15.68
N TYR A 169 9.68 3.76 -15.28
CA TYR A 169 9.30 4.81 -16.23
C TYR A 169 9.99 6.15 -16.01
N ALA A 170 10.78 6.32 -14.94
CA ALA A 170 11.42 7.60 -14.65
C ALA A 170 12.29 8.12 -15.80
N GLU A 171 13.15 7.26 -16.34
CA GLU A 171 14.07 7.66 -17.42
C GLU A 171 13.31 8.01 -18.71
N GLU A 172 12.41 7.14 -19.15
CA GLU A 172 11.61 7.33 -20.37
C GLU A 172 10.81 8.65 -20.33
N VAL A 173 10.05 8.86 -19.25
CA VAL A 173 9.21 10.05 -19.07
C VAL A 173 10.08 11.30 -19.01
N THR A 174 11.15 11.28 -18.23
CA THR A 174 11.98 12.48 -18.04
C THR A 174 12.69 12.88 -19.32
N GLU A 175 13.17 11.92 -20.12
CA GLU A 175 13.78 12.26 -21.41
C GLU A 175 12.76 12.84 -22.39
N ARG A 176 11.55 12.25 -22.44
CA ARG A 176 10.45 12.80 -23.25
C ARG A 176 10.11 14.23 -22.83
N LEU A 177 10.00 14.50 -21.53
CA LEU A 177 9.70 15.84 -21.01
C LEU A 177 10.84 16.83 -21.26
N ARG A 178 12.11 16.41 -21.11
CA ARG A 178 13.27 17.25 -21.46
C ARG A 178 13.29 17.61 -22.94
N GLN A 179 13.01 16.64 -23.81
CA GLN A 179 12.92 16.90 -25.24
C GLN A 179 11.82 17.92 -25.55
N LYS A 180 10.64 17.77 -24.95
CA LYS A 180 9.57 18.76 -25.08
C LYS A 180 9.97 20.13 -24.55
N ALA A 181 10.64 20.21 -23.39
CA ALA A 181 11.07 21.47 -22.81
C ALA A 181 12.08 22.20 -23.70
N ARG A 182 13.03 21.48 -24.32
CA ARG A 182 13.96 22.07 -25.31
C ARG A 182 13.22 22.66 -26.51
N LEU A 183 12.27 21.91 -27.07
CA LEU A 183 11.44 22.39 -28.19
C LEU A 183 10.57 23.58 -27.79
N ALA A 184 10.07 23.59 -26.55
CA ALA A 184 9.31 24.72 -26.02
C ALA A 184 10.15 26.00 -26.03
N GLU A 185 11.39 25.94 -25.56
CA GLU A 185 12.34 27.07 -25.59
C GLU A 185 12.65 27.51 -27.03
N GLU A 186 12.90 26.56 -27.95
CA GLU A 186 13.15 26.86 -29.37
C GLU A 186 11.98 27.59 -30.05
N TYR A 187 10.74 27.26 -29.67
CA TYR A 187 9.52 27.88 -30.20
C TYR A 187 9.03 29.10 -29.40
N GLY A 188 9.63 29.39 -28.24
CA GLY A 188 9.15 30.41 -27.31
C GLY A 188 7.83 30.04 -26.61
N PHE A 189 7.54 28.74 -26.46
CA PHE A 189 6.38 28.18 -25.75
C PHE A 189 6.68 27.77 -24.29
N ASP A 190 7.87 28.09 -23.79
CA ASP A 190 8.26 27.94 -22.38
C ASP A 190 7.68 29.06 -21.49
N GLN A 191 7.04 30.07 -22.10
CA GLN A 191 6.37 31.19 -21.44
C GLN A 191 4.83 31.02 -21.46
N PRO A 192 4.09 31.60 -20.50
CA PRO A 192 2.65 31.42 -20.42
C PRO A 192 1.85 32.18 -21.50
N GLU A 193 2.38 33.27 -22.05
CA GLU A 193 1.65 34.18 -22.96
C GLU A 193 1.13 33.48 -24.23
N PRO A 194 1.91 32.66 -24.98
CA PRO A 194 1.41 31.97 -26.17
C PRO A 194 0.24 31.01 -25.87
N CYS A 195 0.24 30.38 -24.70
CA CYS A 195 -0.89 29.55 -24.27
C CYS A 195 -2.12 30.40 -23.92
N GLN A 196 -1.93 31.54 -23.25
CA GLN A 196 -3.01 32.50 -22.94
C GLN A 196 -3.63 33.09 -24.21
N ASP A 197 -2.83 33.26 -25.26
CA ASP A 197 -3.26 33.65 -26.62
C ASP A 197 -3.96 32.50 -27.38
N GLN A 198 -4.30 31.40 -26.69
CA GLN A 198 -5.06 30.25 -27.19
C GLN A 198 -4.34 29.43 -28.27
N ILE A 199 -3.00 29.53 -28.36
CA ILE A 199 -2.21 28.62 -29.19
C ILE A 199 -2.17 27.26 -28.48
N ARG A 200 -3.06 26.35 -28.90
CA ARG A 200 -3.25 25.04 -28.24
C ARG A 200 -1.97 24.23 -28.07
N GLU A 201 -1.09 24.28 -29.07
CA GLU A 201 0.18 23.55 -29.02
C GLU A 201 1.10 24.12 -27.94
N ALA A 202 1.13 25.44 -27.75
CA ALA A 202 1.93 26.08 -26.72
C ALA A 202 1.54 25.62 -25.31
N CYS A 203 0.24 25.43 -25.03
CA CYS A 203 -0.21 24.91 -23.74
C CYS A 203 0.36 23.52 -23.43
N SER A 204 0.38 22.61 -24.42
CA SER A 204 0.94 21.26 -24.26
C SER A 204 2.46 21.25 -24.01
N TYR A 205 3.18 22.24 -24.54
CA TYR A 205 4.60 22.43 -24.29
C TYR A 205 4.84 23.03 -22.90
N LEU A 206 4.09 24.08 -22.54
CA LEU A 206 4.15 24.72 -21.23
C LEU A 206 3.85 23.71 -20.10
N ASP A 207 2.77 22.92 -20.23
CA ASP A 207 2.42 21.86 -19.28
C ASP A 207 3.58 20.86 -19.08
N ALA A 208 4.29 20.53 -20.16
CA ALA A 208 5.44 19.62 -20.08
C ALA A 208 6.65 20.24 -19.38
N VAL A 209 6.90 21.54 -19.60
CA VAL A 209 7.94 22.31 -18.90
C VAL A 209 7.64 22.37 -17.40
N GLU A 210 6.43 22.78 -17.04
CA GLU A 210 5.99 22.87 -15.64
C GLU A 210 6.04 21.51 -14.94
N LEU A 211 5.58 20.45 -15.61
CA LEU A 211 5.63 19.09 -15.07
C LEU A 211 7.06 18.59 -14.86
N LEU A 212 7.98 18.89 -15.79
CA LEU A 212 9.40 18.57 -15.64
C LEU A 212 10.01 19.31 -14.44
N GLN A 213 9.73 20.59 -14.29
CA GLN A 213 10.20 21.39 -13.16
C GLN A 213 9.68 20.86 -11.83
N ARG A 214 8.39 20.49 -11.77
CA ARG A 214 7.79 19.84 -10.61
C ARG A 214 8.50 18.53 -10.27
N ILE A 215 8.67 17.63 -11.25
CA ILE A 215 9.38 16.35 -11.07
C ILE A 215 10.78 16.57 -10.50
N GLN A 216 11.53 17.52 -11.04
CA GLN A 216 12.88 17.83 -10.55
C GLN A 216 12.85 18.38 -9.12
N SER A 217 11.88 19.23 -8.79
CA SER A 217 11.73 19.78 -7.46
C SER A 217 11.36 18.72 -6.43
N ASP A 218 10.34 17.90 -6.72
CA ASP A 218 9.86 16.85 -5.85
C ASP A 218 10.94 15.78 -5.64
N ALA A 219 11.68 15.41 -6.70
CA ALA A 219 12.77 14.45 -6.58
C ALA A 219 13.93 14.94 -5.70
N ARG A 220 14.21 16.24 -5.65
CA ARG A 220 15.24 16.80 -4.76
C ARG A 220 14.91 16.57 -3.28
N ALA A 221 13.64 16.64 -2.90
CA ALA A 221 13.21 16.38 -1.52
C ALA A 221 13.51 14.94 -1.08
N LEU A 222 13.60 14.00 -2.03
CA LEU A 222 13.86 12.59 -1.78
C LEU A 222 15.35 12.21 -1.87
N GLN A 223 16.27 13.18 -2.08
CA GLN A 223 17.72 12.90 -2.12
C GLN A 223 18.33 12.67 -0.73
N ILE A 224 17.61 13.08 0.33
CA ILE A 224 17.99 12.80 1.71
C ILE A 224 17.41 11.46 2.19
N PRO A 225 18.06 10.79 3.15
CA PRO A 225 17.51 9.61 3.80
C PRO A 225 16.12 9.86 4.39
N ARG A 226 15.23 8.88 4.24
CA ARG A 226 13.84 8.92 4.70
C ARG A 226 13.74 9.07 6.21
N GLU A 227 14.67 8.47 6.95
CA GLU A 227 14.72 8.54 8.40
C GLU A 227 15.01 9.96 8.92
N LEU A 228 15.58 10.83 8.06
CA LEU A 228 15.91 12.22 8.39
C LEU A 228 14.81 13.21 7.99
N THR A 229 13.79 12.80 7.21
CA THR A 229 12.65 13.68 6.89
C THR A 229 11.65 13.81 8.03
N ASP A 230 11.62 12.82 8.94
CA ASP A 230 10.61 12.69 10.00
C ASP A 230 11.00 13.38 11.32
N SER A 231 12.08 14.17 11.34
CA SER A 231 12.52 14.92 12.53
C SER A 231 11.60 16.12 12.81
N THR A 232 10.34 15.84 13.15
CA THR A 232 9.58 16.73 14.01
C THR A 232 10.25 16.68 15.38
N PRO A 233 10.83 17.79 15.89
CA PRO A 233 11.35 17.81 17.24
C PRO A 233 10.21 17.44 18.18
N ALA A 234 10.39 16.37 18.97
CA ALA A 234 9.44 15.99 20.00
C ALA A 234 9.25 17.21 20.92
N LEU A 235 8.11 17.90 20.77
CA LEU A 235 7.74 18.96 21.70
C LEU A 235 7.72 18.33 23.10
N PRO A 236 8.45 18.88 24.08
CA PRO A 236 8.43 18.34 25.42
C PRO A 236 6.99 18.39 25.93
N LEU A 237 6.44 17.21 26.22
CA LEU A 237 5.20 17.06 26.97
C LEU A 237 5.46 17.61 28.37
N ASN A 238 5.19 18.90 28.57
CA ASN A 238 5.06 19.45 29.92
C ASN A 238 3.88 18.74 30.60
N ARG A 239 4.21 17.95 31.63
CA ARG A 239 3.26 17.41 32.61
C ARG A 239 2.90 18.48 33.63
#